data_AF-A0A3M4B9T8-F1
#
_entry.id   AF-A0A3M4B9T8-F1
#
_cell.length_a   1.000
_cell.length_b   1.000
_cell.length_c   1.000
_cell.angle_alpha   90.00
_cell.angle_beta   90.00
_cell.angle_gamma   90.00
#
_symmetry.space_group_name_H-M   'P 1'
#
loop_
_entity.id
_entity.type
_entity.pdbx_description
1 polymer ?
#
loop_
_entity_poly.entity_id
_entity_poly.type
_entity_poly.pdbx_seq_one_letter_code
_entity_poly.pdbx_strand_id
1 'polypeptide(L)'
;VTVMTACVLLIVVVYPSFLMASSGSFAASIVGVMLLAVGAVLCGVVTAALLSETFPTRTRYTASAITYNMAYTIFGGTAPLIATWLISTTGSNLSPAFYLIAVALLALAGGLALPETSRISLHDVGTEEKSAALSLSR
;
A
#
# COMPACT_ATOMS: atom_id res chain seq x y z
N VAL A 1 -6.63 12.08 0.18
CA VAL A 1 -5.39 12.61 -0.47
C VAL A 1 -4.13 11.75 -0.29
N THR A 2 -3.83 11.23 0.90
CA THR A 2 -2.56 10.52 1.24
C THR A 2 -2.29 9.27 0.39
N VAL A 3 -3.32 8.49 0.07
CA VAL A 3 -3.25 7.29 -0.80
C VAL A 3 -2.76 7.65 -2.20
N MET A 4 -3.35 8.69 -2.78
CA MET A 4 -2.99 9.17 -4.11
C MET A 4 -1.54 9.63 -4.15
N THR A 5 -1.09 10.40 -3.15
CA THR A 5 0.31 10.83 -3.07
C THR A 5 1.28 9.66 -2.96
N ALA A 6 0.96 8.62 -2.17
CA ALA A 6 1.80 7.44 -2.04
C ALA A 6 1.88 6.63 -3.36
N CYS A 7 0.74 6.41 -4.02
CA CYS A 7 0.70 5.72 -5.31
C CYS A 7 1.47 6.47 -6.40
N VAL A 8 1.29 7.79 -6.50
CA VAL A 8 2.01 8.62 -7.49
C VAL A 8 3.51 8.61 -7.22
N LEU A 9 3.93 8.77 -5.96
CA LEU A 9 5.34 8.67 -5.59
C LEU A 9 5.93 7.30 -5.95
N LEU A 10 5.20 6.21 -5.67
CA LEU A 10 5.65 4.87 -6.01
C LEU A 10 5.80 4.68 -7.52
N ILE A 11 4.84 5.14 -8.32
CA ILE A 11 4.92 5.07 -9.80
C ILE A 11 6.18 5.79 -10.31
N VAL A 12 6.46 6.99 -9.79
CA VAL A 12 7.62 7.79 -10.20
C VAL A 12 8.94 7.16 -9.76
N VAL A 13 8.98 6.58 -8.55
CA VAL A 13 10.19 6.00 -7.95
C VAL A 13 10.57 4.65 -8.55
N VAL A 14 9.59 3.82 -8.95
CA VAL A 14 9.81 2.46 -9.47
C VAL A 14 10.72 2.44 -10.71
N TYR A 15 10.50 3.33 -11.67
CA TYR A 15 11.30 3.33 -12.90
C TYR A 15 12.80 3.61 -12.68
N PRO A 16 13.21 4.72 -12.01
CA PRO A 16 14.63 5.00 -11.76
C PRO A 16 15.29 3.97 -10.84
N SER A 17 14.54 3.40 -9.89
CA SER A 17 15.09 2.34 -9.02
C SER A 17 15.43 1.07 -9.80
N PHE A 18 14.59 0.64 -10.74
CA PHE A 18 14.91 -0.49 -11.63
C PHE A 18 16.01 -0.16 -12.64
N LEU A 19 16.10 1.08 -13.11
CA LEU A 19 17.21 1.54 -13.96
C LEU A 19 18.57 1.42 -13.23
N MET A 20 18.63 1.88 -11.98
CA MET A 20 19.82 1.74 -11.15
C MET A 20 20.11 0.27 -10.81
N ALA A 21 19.06 -0.50 -10.49
CA ALA A 21 19.18 -1.93 -10.19
C ALA A 21 19.73 -2.74 -11.37
N SER A 22 19.36 -2.39 -12.60
CA SER A 22 19.77 -3.09 -13.81
C SER A 22 21.07 -2.57 -14.45
N SER A 23 21.72 -1.55 -13.86
CA SER A 23 22.92 -0.89 -14.42
C SER A 23 24.19 -1.75 -14.43
N GLY A 24 24.19 -2.93 -13.79
CA GLY A 24 25.34 -3.83 -13.70
C GLY A 24 26.39 -3.45 -12.65
N SER A 25 26.28 -2.27 -12.04
CA SER A 25 27.14 -1.85 -10.93
C SER A 25 26.54 -2.27 -9.58
N PHE A 26 27.29 -3.00 -8.76
CA PHE A 26 26.85 -3.46 -7.44
C PHE A 26 26.36 -2.32 -6.54
N ALA A 27 27.12 -1.21 -6.50
CA ALA A 27 26.76 -0.05 -5.69
C ALA A 27 25.47 0.61 -6.18
N ALA A 28 25.29 0.75 -7.49
CA ALA A 28 24.07 1.30 -8.07
C ALA A 28 22.87 0.38 -7.82
N SER A 29 23.05 -0.94 -7.83
CA SER A 29 21.98 -1.88 -7.50
C SER A 29 21.52 -1.78 -6.05
N ILE A 30 22.44 -1.60 -5.10
CA ILE A 30 22.07 -1.34 -3.69
C ILE A 30 21.24 -0.06 -3.60
N VAL A 31 21.69 1.03 -4.21
CA VAL A 31 20.96 2.30 -4.19
C VAL A 31 19.58 2.16 -4.84
N GLY A 32 19.48 1.47 -5.96
CA GLY A 32 18.21 1.19 -6.64
C GLY A 32 17.23 0.42 -5.75
N VAL A 33 17.68 -0.65 -5.10
CA VAL A 33 16.84 -1.44 -4.18
C VAL A 33 16.43 -0.63 -2.96
N MET A 34 17.34 0.16 -2.38
CA MET A 34 17.02 1.03 -1.24
C MET A 34 15.98 2.09 -1.60
N LEU A 35 16.10 2.69 -2.79
CA LEU A 35 15.16 3.67 -3.29
C LEU A 35 13.76 3.05 -3.50
N LEU A 36 13.70 1.84 -4.06
CA LEU A 36 12.46 1.08 -4.18
C LEU A 36 11.86 0.76 -2.80
N ALA A 37 12.69 0.37 -1.83
CA ALA A 37 12.27 0.07 -0.47
C ALA A 37 11.63 1.28 0.23
N VAL A 38 12.16 2.48 0.04
CA VAL A 38 11.56 3.72 0.57
C VAL A 38 10.14 3.91 0.03
N GLY A 39 9.95 3.77 -1.29
CA GLY A 39 8.62 3.85 -1.90
C GLY A 39 7.65 2.80 -1.36
N ALA A 40 8.13 1.56 -1.20
CA ALA A 40 7.33 0.47 -0.64
C ALA A 40 6.92 0.74 0.82
N VAL A 41 7.82 1.24 1.65
CA VAL A 41 7.54 1.58 3.06
C VAL A 41 6.49 2.69 3.16
N LEU A 42 6.58 3.74 2.34
CA LEU A 42 5.59 4.81 2.33
C LEU A 42 4.19 4.29 2.01
N CYS A 43 4.06 3.43 0.99
CA CYS A 43 2.78 2.76 0.68
C CYS A 43 2.31 1.86 1.83
N GLY A 44 3.22 1.13 2.47
CA GLY A 44 2.90 0.27 3.62
C GLY A 44 2.34 1.05 4.81
N VAL A 45 2.93 2.19 5.15
CA VAL A 45 2.46 3.06 6.23
C VAL A 45 1.06 3.61 5.93
N VAL A 46 0.82 4.09 4.70
CA VAL A 46 -0.51 4.57 4.30
C VAL A 46 -1.53 3.45 4.34
N THR A 47 -1.18 2.25 3.87
CA THR A 47 -2.07 1.07 3.93
C THR A 47 -2.45 0.73 5.37
N ALA A 48 -1.50 0.73 6.29
CA ALA A 48 -1.75 0.47 7.71
C ALA A 48 -2.70 1.51 8.34
N ALA A 49 -2.52 2.80 8.00
CA ALA A 49 -3.40 3.87 8.45
C ALA A 49 -4.84 3.67 7.93
N LEU A 50 -5.01 3.42 6.63
CA LEU A 50 -6.33 3.19 6.02
C LEU A 50 -7.06 2.00 6.65
N LEU A 51 -6.34 0.91 6.90
CA LEU A 51 -6.90 -0.30 7.50
C LEU A 51 -7.40 -0.02 8.92
N SER A 52 -6.69 0.84 9.65
CA SER A 52 -7.12 1.28 10.97
C SER A 52 -8.34 2.19 10.92
N GLU A 53 -8.47 3.05 9.91
CA GLU A 53 -9.60 3.97 9.79
C GLU A 53 -10.86 3.30 9.25
N THR A 54 -10.71 2.30 8.37
CA THR A 54 -11.83 1.65 7.67
C THR A 54 -12.52 0.61 8.54
N PHE A 55 -11.80 -0.04 9.47
CA PHE A 55 -12.34 -1.12 10.28
C PHE A 55 -12.77 -0.67 11.70
N PRO A 56 -13.93 -1.17 12.21
CA PRO A 56 -14.41 -0.88 13.55
C PRO A 56 -13.40 -1.30 14.63
N THR A 57 -13.31 -0.53 15.72
CA THR A 57 -12.31 -0.72 16.78
C THR A 57 -12.26 -2.14 17.35
N ARG A 58 -13.42 -2.82 17.48
CA ARG A 58 -13.49 -4.19 18.04
C ARG A 58 -12.88 -5.27 17.13
N THR A 59 -12.88 -5.07 15.82
CA THR A 59 -12.42 -6.08 14.84
C THR A 59 -11.21 -5.64 14.05
N ARG A 60 -10.74 -4.40 14.26
CA ARG A 60 -9.64 -3.77 13.52
C ARG A 60 -8.42 -4.67 13.37
N TYR A 61 -7.88 -5.21 14.46
CA TYR A 61 -6.68 -6.07 14.38
C TYR A 61 -6.90 -7.33 13.56
N THR A 62 -8.00 -8.05 13.80
CA THR A 62 -8.30 -9.30 13.11
C THR A 62 -8.62 -9.08 11.64
N ALA A 63 -9.47 -8.10 11.32
CA ALA A 63 -9.82 -7.75 9.95
C ALA A 63 -8.58 -7.27 9.18
N SER A 64 -7.77 -6.41 9.80
CA SER A 64 -6.51 -5.93 9.23
C SER A 64 -5.56 -7.08 8.90
N ALA A 65 -5.34 -7.97 9.87
CA ALA A 65 -4.45 -9.11 9.69
C ALA A 65 -4.96 -10.06 8.60
N ILE A 66 -6.26 -10.37 8.56
CA ILE A 66 -6.85 -11.25 7.54
C ILE A 66 -6.68 -10.65 6.15
N THR A 67 -7.08 -9.39 5.95
CA THR A 67 -6.98 -8.74 4.64
C THR A 67 -5.52 -8.63 4.18
N TYR A 68 -4.62 -8.22 5.07
CA TYR A 68 -3.20 -8.06 4.74
C TYR A 68 -2.52 -9.40 4.41
N ASN A 69 -2.73 -10.43 5.24
CA ASN A 69 -2.13 -11.74 5.01
C ASN A 69 -2.72 -12.44 3.78
N MET A 70 -4.02 -12.27 3.51
CA MET A 70 -4.64 -12.82 2.31
C MET A 70 -4.05 -12.17 1.05
N ALA A 71 -3.89 -10.85 1.04
CA ALA A 71 -3.21 -10.15 -0.05
C ALA A 71 -1.76 -10.63 -0.22
N TYR A 72 -1.00 -10.74 0.88
CA TYR A 72 0.39 -11.24 0.84
C TYR A 72 0.50 -12.70 0.40
N THR A 73 -0.48 -13.53 0.74
CA THR A 73 -0.47 -14.94 0.35
C THR A 73 -0.70 -15.07 -1.15
N ILE A 74 -1.61 -14.27 -1.72
CA ILE A 74 -1.90 -14.28 -3.15
C ILE A 74 -0.77 -13.61 -3.95
N PHE A 75 -0.30 -12.44 -3.52
CA PHE A 75 0.61 -11.60 -4.30
C PHE A 75 2.08 -11.69 -3.89
N GLY A 76 2.37 -12.13 -2.66
CA GLY A 76 3.74 -12.17 -2.12
C GLY A 76 4.66 -13.16 -2.83
N GLY A 77 4.12 -14.31 -3.27
CA GLY A 77 4.87 -15.30 -4.05
C GLY A 77 4.71 -15.14 -5.57
N THR A 78 3.57 -14.62 -6.03
CA THR A 78 3.28 -14.54 -7.48
C THR A 78 3.98 -13.37 -8.15
N ALA A 79 4.17 -12.24 -7.46
CA ALA A 79 4.88 -11.08 -8.01
C ALA A 79 6.31 -11.40 -8.49
N PRO A 80 7.19 -12.08 -7.71
CA PRO A 80 8.52 -12.42 -8.19
C PRO A 80 8.51 -13.48 -9.31
N LEU A 81 7.52 -14.39 -9.34
CA LEU A 81 7.35 -15.34 -10.44
C LEU A 81 6.98 -14.62 -11.74
N ILE A 82 6.03 -13.68 -11.69
CA ILE A 82 5.65 -12.85 -12.83
C ILE A 82 6.85 -12.01 -13.28
N ALA A 83 7.57 -11.38 -12.35
CA ALA A 83 8.77 -10.60 -12.67
C ALA A 83 9.81 -11.44 -13.40
N THR A 84 10.10 -12.64 -12.90
CA THR A 84 11.06 -13.58 -13.51
C THR A 84 10.59 -14.02 -14.89
N TRP A 85 9.32 -14.40 -15.03
CA TRP A 85 8.73 -14.76 -16.31
C TRP A 85 8.80 -13.62 -17.33
N LEU A 86 8.54 -12.39 -16.89
CA LEU A 86 8.57 -11.20 -17.74
C LEU A 86 9.99 -10.92 -18.24
N ILE A 87 11.00 -11.02 -17.35
CA ILE A 87 12.41 -10.90 -17.74
C ILE A 87 12.77 -11.99 -18.76
N SER A 88 12.39 -13.25 -18.49
CA SER A 88 12.72 -14.38 -19.38
C SER A 88 12.09 -14.25 -20.78
N THR A 89 10.91 -13.64 -20.88
CA THR A 89 10.18 -13.48 -22.14
C THR A 89 10.63 -12.24 -22.92
N THR A 90 10.92 -11.13 -22.22
CA THR A 90 11.26 -9.85 -22.85
C THR A 90 12.76 -9.62 -23.02
N GLY A 91 13.60 -10.36 -22.30
CA GLY A 91 15.05 -10.16 -22.24
C GLY A 91 15.49 -8.88 -21.52
N SER A 92 14.57 -8.13 -20.91
CA SER A 92 14.86 -6.85 -20.26
C SER A 92 14.68 -6.91 -18.75
N ASN A 93 15.70 -6.47 -18.01
CA ASN A 93 15.66 -6.33 -16.55
C ASN A 93 14.75 -5.20 -16.08
N LEU A 94 14.29 -4.32 -16.98
CA LEU A 94 13.36 -3.24 -16.68
C LEU A 94 11.90 -3.69 -16.72
N SER A 95 11.61 -4.85 -17.31
CA SER A 95 10.24 -5.34 -17.51
C SER A 95 9.42 -5.40 -16.21
N PRO A 96 9.95 -5.87 -15.06
CA PRO A 96 9.18 -5.88 -13.81
C PRO A 96 8.80 -4.48 -13.31
N ALA A 97 9.53 -3.43 -13.70
CA ALA A 97 9.18 -2.05 -13.35
C ALA A 97 7.82 -1.66 -13.95
N PHE A 98 7.57 -2.03 -15.20
CA PHE A 98 6.29 -1.77 -15.87
C PHE A 98 5.14 -2.55 -15.24
N TYR A 99 5.39 -3.79 -14.82
CA TYR A 99 4.41 -4.57 -14.05
C TYR A 99 4.05 -3.86 -12.74
N LEU A 100 5.05 -3.41 -11.97
CA LEU A 100 4.81 -2.68 -10.72
C LEU A 100 4.08 -1.35 -10.95
N ILE A 101 4.41 -0.61 -12.00
CA ILE A 101 3.70 0.62 -12.38
C ILE A 101 2.23 0.31 -12.71
N ALA A 102 1.95 -0.76 -13.47
CA ALA A 102 0.59 -1.16 -13.79
C ALA A 102 -0.21 -1.53 -12.52
N VAL A 103 0.39 -2.29 -11.60
CA VAL A 103 -0.24 -2.63 -10.31
C VAL A 103 -0.48 -1.37 -9.46
N ALA A 104 0.47 -0.42 -9.45
CA ALA A 104 0.32 0.83 -8.73
C ALA A 104 -0.78 1.73 -9.31
N LEU A 105 -0.98 1.71 -10.63
CA LEU A 105 -2.10 2.40 -11.29
C LEU A 105 -3.45 1.76 -10.92
N LEU A 106 -3.53 0.43 -10.84
CA LEU A 106 -4.73 -0.25 -10.36
C LEU A 106 -5.03 0.10 -8.89
N ALA A 107 -4.00 0.14 -8.05
CA ALA A 107 -4.12 0.57 -6.66
C ALA A 107 -4.57 2.04 -6.56
N LEU A 108 -4.04 2.91 -7.41
CA LEU A 108 -4.46 4.32 -7.49
C LEU A 108 -5.93 4.43 -7.88
N ALA A 109 -6.39 3.68 -8.90
CA ALA A 109 -7.79 3.65 -9.30
C ALA A 109 -8.71 3.16 -8.17
N GLY A 110 -8.30 2.11 -7.44
CA GLY A 110 -9.02 1.65 -6.25
C GLY A 110 -9.05 2.69 -5.12
N GLY A 111 -7.93 3.38 -4.89
CA GLY A 111 -7.83 4.46 -3.91
C GLY A 111 -8.72 5.66 -4.24
N LEU A 112 -8.95 5.96 -5.52
CA LEU A 112 -9.89 6.99 -5.97
C LEU A 112 -11.36 6.58 -5.76
N ALA A 113 -11.66 5.29 -5.80
CA ALA A 113 -13.00 4.76 -5.54
C ALA A 113 -13.33 4.69 -4.04
N LEU A 114 -12.32 4.79 -3.17
CA LEU A 114 -12.51 4.77 -1.73
C LEU A 114 -13.01 6.14 -1.25
N PRO A 115 -14.17 6.22 -0.56
CA PRO A 115 -14.62 7.47 0.03
C PRO A 115 -13.58 7.99 1.01
N GLU A 116 -13.28 9.28 0.95
CA GLU A 116 -12.28 9.91 1.82
C GLU A 116 -12.75 9.84 3.29
N THR A 117 -12.23 8.88 4.06
CA THR A 117 -12.53 8.67 5.49
C THR A 117 -11.96 9.78 6.38
N SER A 118 -11.35 10.83 5.83
CA SER A 118 -10.76 11.94 6.61
C SER A 118 -11.79 12.79 7.38
N ARG A 119 -13.10 12.59 7.14
CA ARG A 119 -14.17 13.40 7.77
C ARG A 119 -14.95 12.71 8.87
N ILE A 120 -14.66 11.46 9.21
CA ILE A 120 -15.31 10.80 10.35
C ILE A 120 -14.47 11.08 11.59
N SER A 121 -14.85 12.11 12.34
CA SER A 121 -14.28 12.43 13.65
C SER A 121 -14.48 11.24 14.59
N LEU A 122 -13.39 10.60 15.03
CA LEU A 122 -13.41 9.55 16.06
C LEU A 122 -13.90 10.06 17.42
N HIS A 123 -14.13 11.37 17.57
CA HIS A 123 -14.51 12.01 18.82
C HIS A 123 -16.03 12.10 19.05
N ASP A 124 -16.86 11.75 18.06
CA ASP A 124 -18.33 11.83 18.19
C ASP A 124 -18.94 10.56 18.79
N VAL A 125 -18.24 9.43 18.73
CA VAL A 125 -18.72 8.15 19.30
C VAL A 125 -18.72 8.17 20.85
N GLY A 126 -17.81 8.94 21.46
CA GLY A 126 -17.71 9.03 22.92
C GLY A 126 -18.76 9.92 23.60
N THR A 127 -19.46 10.77 22.84
CA THR A 127 -20.42 11.73 23.40
C THR A 127 -21.84 11.14 23.47
N GLU A 128 -22.21 10.29 22.50
CA GLU A 128 -23.49 9.57 22.50
C GLU A 128 -23.56 8.52 23.61
N GLU A 129 -22.48 7.74 23.80
CA GLU A 129 -22.42 6.70 24.85
C GLU A 129 -22.48 7.31 26.26
N LYS A 130 -21.83 8.47 26.45
CA LYS A 130 -21.87 9.22 27.72
C LYS A 130 -23.23 9.86 27.96
N SER A 131 -23.92 10.36 26.93
CA SER A 131 -25.26 10.96 27.05
C SER A 131 -26.35 9.90 27.29
N ALA A 132 -26.25 8.72 26.65
CA ALA A 132 -27.16 7.60 26.87
C ALA A 132 -26.96 6.95 28.26
N ALA A 133 -25.72 6.83 28.73
CA ALA A 133 -25.44 6.38 30.09
C ALA A 133 -25.98 7.34 31.16
N LEU A 134 -25.95 8.65 30.89
CA LEU A 134 -26.46 9.69 31.79
C LEU A 134 -28.01 9.77 31.83
N SER A 135 -28.69 9.37 30.75
CA SER A 135 -30.17 9.30 30.73
C SER A 135 -30.73 8.03 31.38
N LEU A 136 -29.94 6.96 31.44
CA LEU A 136 -30.31 5.71 32.14
C LEU A 136 -30.01 5.76 33.65
N SER A 137 -29.27 6.77 34.11
CA SER A 137 -28.97 6.99 35.52
C SER A 137 -29.88 8.05 36.19
N ARG A 138 -30.94 8.50 35.52
CA ARG A 138 -32.00 9.36 36.07
C ARG A 138 -33.32 8.61 36.06
#